data_AF-X1A440-F1
#
_entry.id   AF-X1A440-F1
#
_cell.length_a   1.000
_cell.length_b   1.000
_cell.length_c   1.000
_cell.angle_alpha   90.00
_cell.angle_beta   90.00
_cell.angle_gamma   90.00
#
_symmetry.space_group_name_H-M   'P 1'
#
loop_
_entity.id
_entity.type
_entity.pdbx_description
1 polymer ?
#
loop_
_entity_poly.entity_id
_entity_poly.type
_entity_poly.pdbx_seq_one_letter_code
_entity_poly.pdbx_strand_id
1 'polypeptide(L)'
;YIIMRGMLFFDTSSIPSGSNIINAVLSIKIESDYSEEDFDITIRNGQPTYPHFPLEVGDYLYSHYSGDGGSTNTYGLATDVYTDIKLNSTGCAWIEMGDSALTKLALISSRDISESPPEDPNFDEYVAVNSGDAETYKPKLTILYSLPADINVIPLLPNIGHSQVYWFW
;
A
#
# COMPACT_ATOMS: atom_id res chain seq x y z
N TYR A 1 25.54 -1.73 -3.62
CA TYR A 1 24.36 -1.27 -2.89
C TYR A 1 23.24 -0.94 -3.84
N ILE A 2 22.19 -1.77 -3.79
CA ILE A 2 20.93 -1.59 -4.50
C ILE A 2 19.89 -1.12 -3.49
N ILE A 3 19.16 -0.04 -3.82
CA ILE A 3 18.00 0.41 -3.03
C ILE A 3 16.74 -0.02 -3.76
N MET A 4 15.96 -0.91 -3.15
CA MET A 4 14.65 -1.31 -3.66
C MET A 4 13.55 -0.51 -2.97
N ARG A 5 12.68 0.12 -3.77
CA ARG A 5 11.50 0.86 -3.31
C ARG A 5 10.29 0.35 -4.08
N GLY A 6 9.22 0.00 -3.37
CA GLY A 6 7.99 -0.49 -3.99
C GLY A 6 7.04 0.67 -4.26
N MET A 7 6.55 0.81 -5.50
CA MET A 7 5.52 1.79 -5.85
C MET A 7 4.21 1.07 -6.12
N LEU A 8 3.17 1.44 -5.39
CA LEU A 8 1.88 0.74 -5.37
C LEU A 8 0.77 1.68 -5.81
N PHE A 9 -0.11 1.17 -6.67
CA PHE A 9 -1.27 1.87 -7.20
C PHE A 9 -2.52 1.03 -6.98
N PHE A 10 -3.55 1.64 -6.39
CA PHE A 10 -4.83 0.99 -6.14
C PHE A 10 -5.96 1.88 -6.66
N ASP A 11 -6.75 1.36 -7.61
CA ASP A 11 -7.98 2.00 -8.03
C ASP A 11 -8.98 1.94 -6.87
N THR A 12 -9.20 3.09 -6.24
CA THR A 12 -10.11 3.26 -5.11
C THR A 12 -11.34 4.08 -5.51
N SER A 13 -11.56 4.27 -6.81
CA SER A 13 -12.68 5.07 -7.35
C SER A 13 -14.07 4.51 -7.01
N SER A 14 -14.14 3.23 -6.65
CA SER A 14 -15.37 2.59 -6.18
C SER A 14 -15.79 3.02 -4.77
N ILE A 15 -14.90 3.66 -3.98
CA ILE A 15 -15.22 4.17 -2.65
C ILE A 15 -15.88 5.55 -2.82
N PRO A 16 -17.14 5.74 -2.38
CA PRO A 16 -17.82 7.03 -2.54
C PRO A 16 -17.08 8.16 -1.84
N SER A 17 -17.03 9.33 -2.47
CA SER A 17 -16.47 10.54 -1.86
C SER A 17 -17.17 10.85 -0.54
N GLY A 18 -16.40 11.20 0.49
CA GLY A 18 -16.89 11.45 1.85
C GLY A 18 -17.15 10.20 2.69
N SER A 19 -16.78 9.00 2.22
CA SER A 19 -16.80 7.79 3.04
C SER A 19 -15.83 7.92 4.21
N ASN A 20 -16.08 7.18 5.28
CA ASN A 20 -15.17 7.11 6.42
C ASN A 20 -14.44 5.78 6.42
N ILE A 21 -13.11 5.82 6.27
CA ILE A 21 -12.26 4.63 6.35
C ILE A 21 -12.18 4.16 7.81
N ILE A 22 -12.59 2.92 8.05
CA ILE A 22 -12.59 2.29 9.38
C ILE A 22 -11.28 1.53 9.61
N ASN A 23 -10.86 0.73 8.63
CA ASN A 23 -9.56 0.07 8.62
C ASN A 23 -9.09 -0.17 7.18
N ALA A 24 -7.79 -0.35 7.03
CA ALA A 24 -7.22 -0.84 5.80
C ALA A 24 -6.03 -1.76 6.08
N VAL A 25 -5.84 -2.75 5.22
CA VAL A 25 -4.73 -3.72 5.27
C VAL A 25 -4.11 -3.80 3.90
N LEU A 26 -2.81 -3.55 3.83
CA LEU A 26 -1.99 -3.79 2.66
C LEU A 26 -1.38 -5.19 2.78
N SER A 27 -1.74 -6.10 1.88
CA SER A 27 -1.14 -7.44 1.79
C SER A 27 -0.13 -7.46 0.65
N ILE A 28 1.12 -7.78 0.97
CA ILE A 28 2.23 -7.88 0.02
C ILE A 28 2.82 -9.28 0.02
N LYS A 29 3.17 -9.83 -1.14
CA LYS A 29 3.80 -11.15 -1.21
C LYS A 29 5.32 -11.02 -1.27
N ILE A 30 5.99 -11.50 -0.23
CA ILE A 30 7.46 -11.51 -0.16
C ILE A 30 7.98 -12.56 -1.13
N GLU A 31 8.80 -12.15 -2.09
CA GLU A 31 9.45 -13.04 -3.05
C GLU A 31 10.76 -13.59 -2.48
N SER A 32 11.58 -12.70 -1.93
CA SER A 32 12.85 -13.07 -1.30
C SER A 32 13.23 -12.07 -0.24
N ASP A 33 13.99 -12.54 0.73
CA ASP A 33 14.56 -11.76 1.82
C ASP A 33 16.08 -11.95 1.79
N TYR A 34 16.78 -10.90 1.38
CA TYR A 34 18.24 -10.79 1.40
C TYR A 34 18.66 -9.74 2.42
N SER A 35 17.93 -9.62 3.55
CA SER A 35 18.36 -8.78 4.67
C SER A 35 19.33 -9.54 5.57
N GLU A 36 20.47 -8.91 5.92
CA GLU A 36 21.39 -9.43 6.95
C GLU A 36 21.00 -8.91 8.32
N GLU A 37 20.49 -7.68 8.37
CA GLU A 37 19.92 -7.06 9.54
C GLU A 37 18.44 -6.77 9.35
N ASP A 38 17.69 -6.91 10.44
CA ASP A 38 16.27 -6.65 10.42
C ASP A 38 15.96 -5.15 10.31
N PHE A 39 15.01 -4.79 9.45
CA PHE A 39 14.52 -3.43 9.30
C PHE A 39 13.01 -3.39 9.06
N ASP A 40 12.40 -2.23 9.25
CA ASP A 40 10.99 -2.05 8.92
C ASP A 40 10.78 -1.72 7.44
N ILE A 41 9.88 -2.44 6.77
CA ILE A 41 9.25 -2.03 5.51
C ILE A 41 8.12 -1.07 5.86
N THR A 42 8.25 0.20 5.47
CA THR A 42 7.34 1.28 5.88
C THR A 42 6.50 1.77 4.71
N ILE A 43 5.19 1.94 4.94
CA ILE A 43 4.27 2.57 3.98
C ILE A 43 4.43 4.10 4.09
N ARG A 44 4.73 4.75 2.97
CA ARG A 44 4.99 6.20 2.88
C ARG A 44 4.10 6.85 1.83
N ASN A 45 3.83 8.14 2.01
CA ASN A 45 2.93 8.92 1.14
C ASN A 45 3.67 10.03 0.40
N GLY A 46 3.41 10.13 -0.90
CA GLY A 46 3.87 11.22 -1.78
C GLY A 46 2.73 11.89 -2.56
N GLN A 47 1.48 11.51 -2.26
CA GLN A 47 0.29 12.01 -2.94
C GLN A 47 0.08 13.51 -2.68
N PRO A 48 -0.52 14.25 -3.62
CA PRO A 48 -1.13 13.78 -4.87
C PRO A 48 -0.13 13.61 -6.03
N THR A 49 1.11 14.09 -5.90
CA THR A 49 2.06 14.10 -7.02
C THR A 49 2.72 12.74 -7.23
N TYR A 50 3.31 12.15 -6.19
CA TYR A 50 4.16 10.96 -6.30
C TYR A 50 3.50 9.68 -5.74
N PRO A 51 3.88 8.49 -6.26
CA PRO A 51 4.52 8.31 -7.56
C PRO A 51 3.64 8.85 -8.71
N HIS A 52 4.23 9.16 -9.85
CA HIS A 52 3.46 9.43 -11.07
C HIS A 52 2.81 8.16 -11.61
N PHE A 53 1.78 8.31 -12.42
CA PHE A 53 1.13 7.21 -13.14
C PHE A 53 0.99 7.60 -14.62
N PRO A 54 1.82 7.05 -15.55
CA PRO A 54 2.82 6.01 -15.33
C PRO A 54 4.05 6.46 -14.53
N LEU A 55 4.82 5.50 -14.00
CA LEU A 55 6.03 5.77 -13.22
C LEU A 55 7.11 6.49 -14.02
N GLU A 56 7.76 7.43 -13.36
CA GLU A 56 8.93 8.16 -13.85
C GLU A 56 10.18 7.81 -13.03
N VAL A 57 11.37 8.03 -13.59
CA VAL A 57 12.65 7.76 -12.89
C VAL A 57 12.75 8.53 -11.56
N GLY A 58 12.19 9.75 -11.50
CA GLY A 58 12.17 10.57 -10.29
C GLY A 58 11.28 10.01 -9.18
N ASP A 59 10.33 9.12 -9.47
CA ASP A 59 9.43 8.54 -8.47
C ASP A 59 10.14 7.63 -7.49
N TYR A 60 11.35 7.18 -7.83
CA TYR A 60 12.10 6.36 -6.92
C TYR A 60 12.77 7.18 -5.82
N LEU A 61 12.84 8.52 -5.86
CA LEU A 61 13.52 9.30 -4.83
C LEU A 61 12.76 9.30 -3.48
N TYR A 62 13.34 8.70 -2.42
CA TYR A 62 12.66 8.58 -1.11
C TYR A 62 12.21 9.91 -0.50
N SER A 63 12.92 11.02 -0.78
CA SER A 63 12.59 12.34 -0.26
C SER A 63 11.27 12.91 -0.80
N HIS A 64 10.70 12.31 -1.85
CA HIS A 64 9.33 12.61 -2.30
C HIS A 64 8.25 12.02 -1.39
N TYR A 65 8.61 11.13 -0.46
CA TYR A 65 7.68 10.39 0.37
C TYR A 65 7.92 10.65 1.85
N SER A 66 6.84 10.86 2.59
CA SER A 66 6.86 11.20 4.01
C SER A 66 5.80 10.45 4.82
N GLY A 67 5.86 10.59 6.14
CA GLY A 67 4.92 9.99 7.09
C GLY A 67 5.19 8.53 7.41
N ASP A 68 4.29 7.89 8.14
CA ASP A 68 4.31 6.45 8.43
C ASP A 68 2.86 5.98 8.42
N GLY A 69 2.50 5.20 7.40
CA GLY A 69 1.17 4.67 7.21
C GLY A 69 0.94 3.32 7.86
N GLY A 70 1.97 2.75 8.48
CA GLY A 70 2.05 1.36 8.92
C GLY A 70 3.35 0.73 8.41
N SER A 71 3.86 -0.23 9.17
CA SER A 71 5.08 -0.95 8.85
C SER A 71 5.00 -2.42 9.28
N THR A 72 5.90 -3.22 8.73
CA THR A 72 6.23 -4.56 9.23
C THR A 72 7.75 -4.71 9.28
N ASN A 73 8.23 -5.43 10.28
CA ASN A 73 9.65 -5.73 10.40
C ASN A 73 10.03 -6.93 9.52
N THR A 74 11.28 -6.97 9.03
CA THR A 74 11.79 -8.10 8.24
C THR A 74 12.10 -9.34 9.07
N TYR A 75 12.21 -9.21 10.40
CA TYR A 75 12.46 -10.32 11.31
C TYR A 75 11.43 -11.43 11.17
N GLY A 76 11.91 -12.60 10.72
CA GLY A 76 11.09 -13.79 10.58
C GLY A 76 10.06 -13.72 9.46
N LEU A 77 10.23 -12.84 8.47
CA LEU A 77 9.39 -12.85 7.28
C LEU A 77 9.48 -14.20 6.57
N ALA A 78 8.32 -14.74 6.22
CA ALA A 78 8.23 -15.93 5.39
C ALA A 78 8.21 -15.52 3.91
N THR A 79 9.10 -16.13 3.12
CA THR A 79 9.08 -15.99 1.65
C THR A 79 7.90 -16.77 1.07
N ASP A 80 7.41 -16.35 -0.10
CA ASP A 80 6.26 -16.91 -0.81
C ASP A 80 4.91 -16.84 -0.09
N VAL A 81 4.83 -16.04 0.98
CA VAL A 81 3.61 -15.81 1.77
C VAL A 81 3.21 -14.34 1.70
N TYR A 82 1.91 -14.07 1.78
CA TYR A 82 1.42 -12.71 1.96
C TYR A 82 1.69 -12.23 3.39
N THR A 83 2.37 -11.10 3.49
CA THR A 83 2.54 -10.35 4.72
C THR A 83 1.54 -9.21 4.74
N ASP A 84 0.75 -9.15 5.82
CA ASP A 84 -0.25 -8.13 6.03
C ASP A 84 0.33 -6.98 6.85
N ILE A 85 0.30 -5.78 6.27
CA ILE A 85 0.65 -4.52 6.93
C ILE A 85 -0.66 -3.78 7.19
N LYS A 86 -1.04 -3.70 8.47
CA LYS A 86 -2.21 -2.92 8.87
C LYS A 86 -1.90 -1.43 8.76
N LEU A 87 -2.73 -0.70 8.01
CA LEU A 87 -2.60 0.75 7.95
C LEU A 87 -3.01 1.36 9.30
N ASN A 88 -2.20 2.29 9.79
CA ASN A 88 -2.52 3.08 10.97
C ASN A 88 -3.47 4.25 10.60
N SER A 89 -3.82 5.11 11.56
CA SER A 89 -4.72 6.25 11.29
C SER A 89 -4.19 7.20 10.22
N THR A 90 -2.86 7.38 10.16
CA THR A 90 -2.20 8.21 9.14
C THR A 90 -2.30 7.56 7.77
N GLY A 91 -2.03 6.26 7.67
CA GLY A 91 -2.15 5.48 6.44
C GLY A 91 -3.57 5.45 5.89
N CYS A 92 -4.56 5.23 6.77
CA CYS A 92 -5.97 5.27 6.39
C CYS A 92 -6.39 6.64 5.83
N ALA A 93 -5.79 7.73 6.30
CA ALA A 93 -6.06 9.08 5.80
C ALA A 93 -5.44 9.37 4.43
N TRP A 94 -4.59 8.49 3.89
CA TRP A 94 -3.99 8.61 2.56
C TRP A 94 -4.81 7.92 1.47
N ILE A 95 -5.88 7.22 1.83
CA ILE A 95 -6.74 6.54 0.86
C ILE A 95 -7.60 7.59 0.16
N GLU A 96 -7.39 7.71 -1.15
CA GLU A 96 -8.17 8.59 -2.02
C GLU A 96 -9.55 7.99 -2.30
N MET A 97 -10.58 8.81 -2.37
CA MET A 97 -11.98 8.40 -2.53
C MET A 97 -12.71 9.28 -3.53
N GLY A 98 -13.76 8.73 -4.15
CA GLY A 98 -14.57 9.42 -5.15
C GLY A 98 -14.15 9.13 -6.59
N ASP A 99 -14.79 9.84 -7.51
CA ASP A 99 -14.64 9.57 -8.94
C ASP A 99 -13.19 9.67 -9.39
N SER A 100 -12.71 8.63 -10.10
CA SER A 100 -11.33 8.53 -10.58
C SER A 100 -10.24 8.50 -9.49
N ALA A 101 -10.61 8.22 -8.23
CA ALA A 101 -9.64 8.12 -7.15
C ALA A 101 -8.63 6.99 -7.37
N LEU A 102 -7.36 7.34 -7.19
CA LEU A 102 -6.23 6.42 -7.29
C LEU A 102 -5.38 6.60 -6.03
N THR A 103 -5.40 5.61 -5.14
CA THR A 103 -4.54 5.60 -3.96
C THR A 103 -3.15 5.14 -4.36
N LYS A 104 -2.13 5.93 -4.02
CA LYS A 104 -0.73 5.68 -4.35
C LYS A 104 0.12 5.61 -3.08
N LEU A 105 0.85 4.51 -2.91
CA LEU A 105 1.66 4.25 -1.72
C LEU A 105 3.08 3.84 -2.12
N ALA A 106 4.06 4.21 -1.30
CA ALA A 106 5.43 3.76 -1.45
C ALA A 106 5.82 2.81 -0.30
N LEU A 107 6.54 1.74 -0.60
CA LEU A 107 7.22 0.88 0.36
C LEU A 107 8.69 1.28 0.42
N ILE A 108 9.14 1.73 1.58
CA ILE A 108 10.51 2.21 1.80
C ILE A 108 11.05 1.60 3.08
N SER A 109 12.28 1.09 3.06
CA SER A 109 12.90 0.56 4.27
C SER A 109 13.21 1.69 5.27
N SER A 110 13.09 1.40 6.56
CA SER A 110 13.48 2.34 7.64
C SER A 110 14.97 2.71 7.58
N ARG A 111 15.83 1.81 7.08
CA ARG A 111 17.24 2.10 6.79
C ARG A 111 17.42 3.15 5.70
N ASP A 112 16.70 3.03 4.59
CA ASP A 112 16.71 4.02 3.51
C ASP A 112 16.18 5.38 3.98
N ILE A 113 15.11 5.38 4.78
CA ILE A 113 14.55 6.59 5.41
C ILE A 113 15.56 7.28 6.34
N SER A 114 16.35 6.50 7.09
CA SER A 114 17.34 7.00 8.04
C SER A 114 18.73 7.20 7.45
N GLU A 115 18.89 7.01 6.13
CA GLU A 115 20.16 7.10 5.42
C GLU A 115 21.25 6.17 6.02
N SER A 116 20.82 5.01 6.53
CA SER A 116 21.69 4.02 7.17
C SER A 116 22.03 2.88 6.18
N PRO A 117 23.25 2.86 5.60
CA PRO A 117 23.62 1.80 4.67
C PRO A 117 23.75 0.43 5.38
N PRO A 118 23.85 -0.68 4.62
CA PRO A 118 24.23 -1.98 5.18
C PRO A 118 25.62 -1.92 5.81
N GLU A 119 25.87 -2.78 6.80
CA GLU A 119 27.17 -2.87 7.45
C GLU A 119 28.28 -3.38 6.52
N ASP A 120 28.00 -4.36 5.65
CA ASP A 120 28.93 -4.81 4.60
C ASP A 120 28.71 -4.04 3.29
N PRO A 121 29.69 -3.22 2.85
CA PRO A 121 29.58 -2.47 1.59
C PRO A 121 29.59 -3.36 0.32
N ASN A 122 29.93 -4.64 0.45
CA ASN A 122 29.93 -5.62 -0.65
C ASN A 122 28.63 -6.42 -0.75
N PHE A 123 27.69 -6.20 0.17
CA PHE A 123 26.41 -6.90 0.21
C PHE A 123 25.26 -5.96 -0.18
N ASP A 124 24.32 -6.48 -0.96
CA ASP A 124 23.09 -5.78 -1.31
C ASP A 124 21.98 -6.25 -0.37
N GLU A 125 21.52 -5.36 0.50
CA GLU A 125 20.48 -5.65 1.49
C GLU A 125 19.11 -5.20 1.00
N TYR A 126 18.19 -6.14 0.78
CA TYR A 126 16.83 -5.83 0.34
C TYR A 126 15.83 -6.95 0.61
N VAL A 127 14.55 -6.57 0.65
CA VAL A 127 13.43 -7.50 0.54
C VAL A 127 12.74 -7.27 -0.80
N ALA A 128 12.62 -8.33 -1.60
CA ALA A 128 11.89 -8.28 -2.87
C ALA A 128 10.42 -8.61 -2.62
N VAL A 129 9.54 -7.77 -3.16
CA VAL A 129 8.10 -7.93 -3.11
C VAL A 129 7.59 -8.12 -4.53
N ASN A 130 6.69 -9.07 -4.74
CA ASN A 130 6.08 -9.29 -6.04
C ASN A 130 5.34 -8.04 -6.53
N SER A 131 5.51 -7.72 -7.83
CA SER A 131 4.88 -6.55 -8.45
C SER A 131 3.44 -6.84 -8.90
N GLY A 132 2.72 -5.76 -9.26
CA GLY A 132 1.39 -5.84 -9.86
C GLY A 132 1.35 -6.47 -11.27
N ASP A 133 2.50 -6.76 -11.87
CA ASP A 133 2.60 -7.37 -13.20
C ASP A 133 2.44 -8.90 -13.15
N ALA A 134 2.62 -9.51 -11.97
CA ALA A 134 2.36 -10.93 -11.77
C ALA A 134 0.88 -11.16 -11.45
N GLU A 135 0.10 -11.75 -12.36
CA GLU A 135 -1.36 -11.94 -12.18
C GLU A 135 -1.74 -12.60 -10.85
N THR A 136 -0.94 -13.55 -10.36
CA THR A 136 -1.25 -14.32 -9.15
C THR A 136 -0.78 -13.66 -7.85
N TYR A 137 0.17 -12.72 -7.91
CA TYR A 137 0.95 -12.28 -6.74
C TYR A 137 0.89 -10.76 -6.50
N LYS A 138 -0.09 -10.09 -7.09
CA LYS A 138 -0.28 -8.64 -6.95
C LYS A 138 -0.49 -8.24 -5.49
N PRO A 139 0.11 -7.12 -5.03
CA PRO A 139 -0.26 -6.47 -3.78
C PRO A 139 -1.76 -6.18 -3.71
N LYS A 140 -2.35 -6.27 -2.52
CA LYS A 140 -3.79 -6.05 -2.29
C LYS A 140 -3.99 -5.02 -1.21
N LEU A 141 -4.91 -4.07 -1.45
CA LEU A 141 -5.36 -3.13 -0.44
C LEU A 141 -6.81 -3.45 -0.08
N THR A 142 -7.01 -4.04 1.10
CA THR A 142 -8.35 -4.34 1.63
C THR A 142 -8.81 -3.20 2.52
N ILE A 143 -9.98 -2.63 2.24
CA ILE A 143 -10.47 -1.43 2.92
C ILE A 143 -11.86 -1.71 3.49
N LEU A 144 -12.03 -1.48 4.79
CA LEU A 144 -13.33 -1.39 5.44
C LEU A 144 -13.70 0.09 5.61
N TYR A 145 -14.86 0.48 5.10
CA TYR A 145 -15.36 1.86 5.20
C TYR A 145 -16.87 1.89 5.47
N SER A 146 -17.34 3.01 6.00
CA SER A 146 -18.77 3.34 6.05
C SER A 146 -19.11 4.40 5.01
N LEU A 147 -20.32 4.31 4.45
CA LEU A 147 -20.81 5.28 3.48
C LEU A 147 -20.90 6.71 4.06
N PRO A 148 -20.84 7.75 3.21
CA PRO A 148 -21.05 9.14 3.64
C PRO A 148 -22.43 9.31 4.28
N ALA A 149 -22.52 10.19 5.28
CA ALA A 149 -23.78 10.48 5.98
C ALA A 149 -24.88 11.02 5.06
N ASP A 150 -24.50 11.62 3.92
CA ASP A 150 -25.40 12.32 3.00
C ASP A 150 -25.86 11.49 1.79
N ILE A 151 -25.58 10.17 1.74
CA ILE A 151 -26.31 9.29 0.82
C ILE A 151 -27.73 9.09 1.37
N ASN A 152 -28.54 10.15 1.25
CA ASN A 152 -29.99 10.03 1.19
C ASN A 152 -30.29 9.20 -0.05
N VAL A 153 -30.35 7.88 0.12
CA VAL A 153 -30.95 6.98 -0.86
C VAL A 153 -32.36 7.53 -1.08
N ILE A 154 -32.60 8.23 -2.18
CA ILE A 154 -33.98 8.44 -2.64
C ILE A 154 -34.52 7.01 -2.78
N PRO A 155 -35.52 6.60 -1.99
CA PRO A 155 -35.95 5.22 -2.00
C PRO A 155 -36.67 4.97 -3.33
N LEU A 156 -35.95 4.47 -4.33
CA LEU A 156 -36.57 3.87 -5.50
C LEU A 156 -37.02 2.46 -5.15
N LEU A 157 -38.11 2.38 -4.38
CA LEU A 157 -38.94 1.19 -4.12
C LEU A 157 -38.21 -0.05 -3.54
N PRO A 158 -38.91 -0.96 -2.83
CA PRO A 158 -38.24 -1.97 -2.03
C PRO A 158 -37.67 -3.05 -2.94
N ASN A 159 -36.35 -3.06 -3.13
CA ASN A 159 -35.68 -4.25 -3.65
C ASN A 159 -34.91 -4.91 -2.50
N ILE A 160 -35.27 -6.17 -2.28
CA ILE A 160 -34.87 -7.01 -1.16
C ILE A 160 -33.34 -7.09 -1.13
N GLY A 161 -32.74 -6.53 -0.08
CA GLY A 161 -31.29 -6.47 0.10
C GLY A 161 -30.70 -7.86 0.26
N HIS A 162 -30.10 -8.37 -0.81
CA HIS A 162 -29.11 -9.43 -0.74
C HIS A 162 -27.74 -8.81 -0.47
N SER A 163 -27.04 -9.27 0.56
CA SER A 163 -25.61 -9.02 0.73
C SER A 163 -24.87 -9.49 -0.51
N GLN A 164 -24.22 -8.59 -1.25
CA GLN A 164 -23.35 -8.97 -2.36
C GLN A 164 -21.91 -9.10 -1.84
N VAL A 165 -21.42 -10.33 -1.81
CA VAL A 165 -19.99 -10.66 -1.68
C VAL A 165 -19.45 -10.66 -3.11
N TYR A 166 -18.59 -9.69 -3.45
CA TYR A 166 -17.91 -9.68 -4.74
C TYR A 166 -16.64 -10.55 -4.65
N TRP A 167 -16.60 -11.63 -5.43
CA TRP A 167 -15.36 -12.33 -5.76
C TRP A 167 -14.88 -11.79 -7.11
N PHE A 168 -13.66 -11.27 -7.16
CA PHE A 168 -13.01 -10.92 -8.42
C PHE A 168 -12.17 -12.11 -8.91
N TRP A 169 -12.40 -12.49 -10.17
CA TRP A 169 -11.57 -13.43 -10.94
C TRP A 169 -10.40 -12.69 -11.57
#